data_AF-A0AAV2NSW6-F1
#
_entry.id   AF-A0AAV2NSW6-F1
#
_cell.length_a   1.000
_cell.length_b   1.000
_cell.length_c   1.000
_cell.angle_alpha   90.00
_cell.angle_beta   90.00
_cell.angle_gamma   90.00
#
_symmetry.space_group_name_H-M   'P 1'
#
loop_
_entity.id
_entity.type
_entity.pdbx_description
1 polymer ?
#
loop_
_entity_poly.entity_id
_entity_poly.type
_entity_poly.pdbx_seq_one_letter_code
_entity_poly.pdbx_strand_id
1 'polypeptide(L)'
;MIKSDAFGGLRFLRKLTLDGNNISTIRPFAFRGLNRLRELSIQHTPLPCIERFSFAALQNVSVLLLANNKIRYIEGYSFAGASNVNLILLSNNPLLTIRSHAFAGLTNVNNLIFPSGIRIIEENAFDGLQYVGQLKLSYMDLSGLQANTFYGLSHVHSIYIQESDLGVVQRDAFAGLAHVGYLNILNNKVDLIQRLHLRSENCIEKLRFHGNHVLEAPRQAKDVVLEVNAISAIDNHFPCDCQAHNVLESDFARRNSVEFQRRNYCISPFEYNGKPMNVVDFELVARCHDNVIQDNLGSGVVGLSSCVSALFTLMLMALWFSLNLLR
;
A
#
# COMPACT_ATOMS: atom_id res chain seq x y z
N MET A 1 -0.70 18.06 31.29
CA MET A 1 0.45 17.17 31.00
C MET A 1 0.47 16.02 32.00
N ILE A 2 0.66 14.79 31.53
CA ILE A 2 0.93 13.62 32.37
C ILE A 2 2.45 13.41 32.39
N LYS A 3 3.04 13.40 33.59
CA LYS A 3 4.49 13.17 33.79
C LYS A 3 4.82 11.68 33.71
N SER A 4 6.09 11.36 33.46
CA SER A 4 6.61 9.99 33.61
C SER A 4 6.28 9.45 35.00
N ASP A 5 5.90 8.17 35.09
CA ASP A 5 5.57 7.49 36.35
C ASP A 5 4.48 8.16 37.20
N ALA A 6 3.62 9.02 36.61
CA ALA A 6 2.63 9.81 37.36
C ALA A 6 1.70 8.97 38.24
N PHE A 7 1.55 7.68 37.93
CA PHE A 7 0.67 6.74 38.63
C PHE A 7 1.41 5.55 39.26
N GLY A 8 2.74 5.58 39.39
CA GLY A 8 3.55 4.42 39.79
C GLY A 8 3.20 3.81 41.18
N GLY A 9 2.50 4.57 42.04
CA GLY A 9 2.01 4.08 43.34
C GLY A 9 0.72 3.25 43.26
N LEU A 10 -0.05 3.36 42.17
CA LEU A 10 -1.40 2.77 42.05
C LEU A 10 -1.36 1.32 41.53
N ARG A 11 -0.57 0.47 42.17
CA ARG A 11 -0.24 -0.90 41.70
C ARG A 11 -1.44 -1.84 41.56
N PHE A 12 -2.56 -1.53 42.22
CA PHE A 12 -3.80 -2.31 42.18
C PHE A 12 -4.86 -1.75 41.23
N LEU A 13 -4.60 -0.60 40.60
CA LEU A 13 -5.56 0.06 39.71
C LEU A 13 -5.87 -0.85 38.51
N ARG A 14 -7.16 -1.04 38.23
CA ARG A 14 -7.65 -1.86 37.09
C ARG A 14 -8.17 -1.03 35.93
N LYS A 15 -8.71 0.15 36.21
CA LYS A 15 -9.29 1.06 35.22
C LYS A 15 -8.87 2.49 35.54
N LEU A 16 -8.47 3.23 34.52
CA LEU A 16 -8.09 4.63 34.62
C LEU A 16 -8.78 5.41 33.51
N THR A 17 -9.68 6.33 33.89
CA THR A 17 -10.34 7.25 32.96
C THR A 17 -9.83 8.67 33.21
N LEU A 18 -9.30 9.30 32.16
CA LEU A 18 -8.78 10.66 32.16
C LEU A 18 -9.49 11.54 31.12
N ASP A 19 -10.69 11.12 30.71
CA ASP A 19 -11.46 11.78 29.66
C ASP A 19 -11.86 13.22 30.04
N GLY A 20 -11.99 14.09 29.04
CA GLY A 20 -12.43 15.47 29.21
C GLY A 20 -11.45 16.39 29.93
N ASN A 21 -10.25 15.92 30.25
CA ASN A 21 -9.20 16.73 30.87
C ASN A 21 -8.41 17.54 29.82
N ASN A 22 -7.74 18.60 30.28
CA ASN A 22 -6.85 19.41 29.45
C ASN A 22 -5.47 18.74 29.25
N ILE A 23 -5.46 17.51 28.75
CA ILE A 23 -4.24 16.73 28.50
C ILE A 23 -3.72 17.08 27.10
N SER A 24 -2.67 17.90 27.06
CA SER A 24 -1.96 18.27 25.83
C SER A 24 -0.69 17.44 25.58
N THR A 25 -0.21 16.67 26.57
CA THR A 25 1.07 15.96 26.52
C THR A 25 1.07 14.79 27.48
N ILE A 26 1.60 13.65 27.03
CA ILE A 26 1.85 12.43 27.80
C ILE A 26 3.33 12.11 27.67
N ARG A 27 4.09 12.27 28.76
CA ARG A 27 5.54 12.00 28.73
C ARG A 27 5.84 10.50 28.60
N PRO A 28 7.04 10.14 28.12
CA PRO A 28 7.51 8.75 28.08
C PRO A 28 7.29 8.02 29.40
N PHE A 29 6.80 6.78 29.34
CA PHE A 29 6.56 5.92 30.52
C PHE A 29 5.60 6.51 31.57
N ALA A 30 4.66 7.38 31.16
CA ALA A 30 3.68 8.02 32.04
C ALA A 30 2.88 7.04 32.92
N PHE A 31 2.62 5.83 32.40
CA PHE A 31 1.78 4.82 33.03
C PHE A 31 2.56 3.62 33.58
N ARG A 32 3.89 3.71 33.66
CA ARG A 32 4.74 2.64 34.18
C ARG A 32 4.39 2.34 35.64
N GLY A 33 4.40 1.06 36.01
CA GLY A 33 4.08 0.57 37.35
C GLY A 33 2.59 0.24 37.57
N LEU A 34 1.72 0.53 36.61
CA LEU A 34 0.31 0.16 36.63
C LEU A 34 0.08 -1.32 36.27
N ASN A 35 0.67 -2.20 37.07
CA ASN A 35 0.80 -3.63 36.76
C ASN A 35 -0.53 -4.39 36.66
N ARG A 36 -1.64 -3.85 37.19
CA ARG A 36 -2.97 -4.49 37.13
C ARG A 36 -3.96 -3.76 36.23
N LEU A 37 -3.53 -2.71 35.54
CA LEU A 37 -4.40 -1.91 34.69
C LEU A 37 -4.84 -2.74 33.48
N ARG A 38 -6.14 -2.75 33.21
CA ARG A 38 -6.79 -3.45 32.09
C ARG A 38 -7.37 -2.47 31.08
N GLU A 39 -7.88 -1.34 31.56
CA GLU A 39 -8.52 -0.33 30.72
C GLU A 39 -7.94 1.06 30.99
N LEU A 40 -7.50 1.73 29.93
CA LEU A 40 -7.06 3.13 29.96
C LEU A 40 -7.88 3.93 28.95
N SER A 41 -8.54 4.98 29.43
CA SER A 41 -9.30 5.91 28.59
C SER A 41 -8.74 7.32 28.72
N ILE A 42 -8.39 7.91 27.57
CA ILE A 42 -7.98 9.31 27.43
C ILE A 42 -8.68 9.85 26.18
N GLN A 43 -9.91 10.32 26.36
CA GLN A 43 -10.76 10.82 25.28
C GLN A 43 -11.15 12.28 25.51
N HIS A 44 -11.55 12.97 24.44
CA HIS A 44 -12.00 14.37 24.52
C HIS A 44 -10.95 15.31 25.14
N THR A 45 -9.68 15.12 24.80
CA THR A 45 -8.56 15.95 25.25
C THR A 45 -7.88 16.65 24.07
N PRO A 46 -7.17 17.78 24.27
CA PRO A 46 -6.46 18.46 23.20
C PRO A 46 -5.11 17.80 22.85
N LEU A 47 -4.94 16.49 23.08
CA LEU A 47 -3.70 15.76 22.83
C LEU A 47 -3.35 15.81 21.32
N PRO A 48 -2.25 16.46 20.91
CA PRO A 48 -1.96 16.73 19.50
C PRO A 48 -1.26 15.56 18.80
N CYS A 49 -0.62 14.65 19.54
CA CYS A 49 0.10 13.51 19.01
C CYS A 49 0.32 12.46 20.11
N ILE A 50 0.72 11.25 19.69
CA ILE A 50 1.22 10.22 20.59
C ILE A 50 2.75 10.23 20.50
N GLU A 51 3.41 10.69 21.56
CA GLU A 51 4.88 10.77 21.63
C GLU A 51 5.51 9.39 21.84
N ARG A 52 6.79 9.26 21.44
CA ARG A 52 7.58 8.05 21.62
C ARG A 52 7.56 7.59 23.08
N PHE A 53 7.23 6.32 23.30
CA PHE A 53 7.09 5.68 24.62
C PHE A 53 6.00 6.25 25.56
N SER A 54 5.09 7.11 25.08
CA SER A 54 4.01 7.67 25.91
C SER A 54 3.09 6.59 26.53
N PHE A 55 2.86 5.49 25.81
CA PHE A 55 2.08 4.33 26.25
C PHE A 55 2.96 3.08 26.45
N ALA A 56 4.27 3.26 26.67
CA ALA A 56 5.17 2.15 26.91
C ALA A 56 4.92 1.46 28.25
N ALA A 57 5.27 0.17 28.32
CA ALA A 57 5.17 -0.69 29.49
C ALA A 57 3.75 -0.89 30.05
N LEU A 58 2.70 -0.71 29.21
CA LEU A 58 1.32 -1.08 29.52
C LEU A 58 1.09 -2.59 29.39
N GLN A 59 1.88 -3.38 30.11
CA GLN A 59 1.97 -4.83 29.95
C GLN A 59 0.63 -5.57 30.12
N ASN A 60 -0.33 -5.02 30.88
CA ASN A 60 -1.57 -5.72 31.22
C ASN A 60 -2.83 -5.05 30.67
N VAL A 61 -2.70 -3.91 29.98
CA VAL A 61 -3.84 -3.19 29.41
C VAL A 61 -4.35 -3.97 28.22
N SER A 62 -5.66 -4.25 28.20
CA SER A 62 -6.35 -4.88 27.08
C SER A 62 -7.12 -3.87 26.23
N VAL A 63 -7.54 -2.75 26.82
CA VAL A 63 -8.35 -1.73 26.13
C VAL A 63 -7.72 -0.35 26.29
N LEU A 64 -7.42 0.29 25.17
CA LEU A 64 -6.90 1.65 25.09
C LEU A 64 -7.81 2.53 24.23
N LEU A 65 -8.48 3.49 24.88
CA LEU A 65 -9.42 4.39 24.23
C LEU A 65 -8.80 5.79 24.07
N LEU A 66 -8.58 6.19 22.81
CA LEU A 66 -7.94 7.46 22.43
C LEU A 66 -8.80 8.25 21.43
N ALA A 67 -10.10 8.00 21.41
CA ALA A 67 -11.03 8.67 20.51
C ALA A 67 -11.26 10.14 20.87
N ASN A 68 -11.70 10.91 19.88
CA ASN A 68 -12.08 12.33 20.06
C ASN A 68 -10.97 13.22 20.62
N ASN A 69 -9.71 12.95 20.30
CA ASN A 69 -8.59 13.83 20.63
C ASN A 69 -8.19 14.70 19.42
N LYS A 70 -6.98 15.27 19.43
CA LYS A 70 -6.43 16.08 18.34
C LYS A 70 -5.17 15.44 17.74
N ILE A 71 -5.07 14.11 17.81
CA ILE A 71 -3.88 13.35 17.43
C ILE A 71 -3.70 13.47 15.91
N ARG A 72 -2.60 14.11 15.49
CA ARG A 72 -2.23 14.29 14.08
C ARG A 72 -1.26 13.24 13.56
N TYR A 73 -0.44 12.67 14.45
CA TYR A 73 0.52 11.61 14.14
C TYR A 73 0.80 10.75 15.37
N ILE A 74 1.34 9.56 15.11
CA ILE A 74 1.79 8.60 16.12
C ILE A 74 3.29 8.37 15.91
N GLU A 75 4.11 8.60 16.92
CA GLU A 75 5.56 8.36 16.87
C GLU A 75 5.88 6.86 16.90
N GLY A 76 7.03 6.50 16.34
CA GLY A 76 7.59 5.15 16.48
C GLY A 76 7.77 4.73 17.94
N TYR A 77 7.51 3.46 18.24
CA TYR A 77 7.62 2.86 19.58
C TYR A 77 6.72 3.49 20.65
N SER A 78 5.65 4.18 20.25
CA SER A 78 4.67 4.78 21.17
C SER A 78 4.07 3.76 22.16
N PHE A 79 3.89 2.51 21.72
CA PHE A 79 3.27 1.42 22.48
C PHE A 79 4.27 0.32 22.90
N ALA A 80 5.56 0.63 22.99
CA ALA A 80 6.58 -0.36 23.28
C ALA A 80 6.31 -1.14 24.59
N GLY A 81 6.21 -2.46 24.50
CA GLY A 81 5.94 -3.34 25.65
C GLY A 81 4.47 -3.35 26.11
N ALA A 82 3.54 -2.85 25.30
CA ALA A 82 2.09 -2.96 25.51
C ALA A 82 1.53 -4.23 24.82
N SER A 83 2.13 -5.39 25.12
CA SER A 83 1.95 -6.65 24.37
C SER A 83 0.54 -7.26 24.46
N ASN A 84 -0.24 -6.90 25.49
CA ASN A 84 -1.56 -7.47 25.76
C ASN A 84 -2.73 -6.57 25.31
N VAL A 85 -2.44 -5.45 24.64
CA VAL A 85 -3.48 -4.55 24.14
C VAL A 85 -4.25 -5.25 23.03
N ASN A 86 -5.55 -5.41 23.25
CA ASN A 86 -6.47 -6.10 22.34
C ASN A 86 -7.24 -5.13 21.45
N LEU A 87 -7.62 -3.98 22.01
CA LEU A 87 -8.38 -2.92 21.34
C LEU A 87 -7.66 -1.58 21.49
N ILE A 88 -7.41 -0.93 20.35
CA ILE A 88 -7.02 0.48 20.28
C ILE A 88 -8.06 1.23 19.44
N LEU A 89 -8.66 2.26 20.04
CA LEU A 89 -9.64 3.12 19.38
C LEU A 89 -9.05 4.52 19.14
N LEU A 90 -8.81 4.87 17.88
CA LEU A 90 -8.29 6.18 17.45
C LEU A 90 -9.30 7.02 16.66
N SER A 91 -10.57 6.59 16.59
CA SER A 91 -11.63 7.29 15.85
C SER A 91 -11.76 8.76 16.24
N ASN A 92 -12.22 9.58 15.30
CA ASN A 92 -12.42 11.02 15.48
C ASN A 92 -11.14 11.78 15.91
N ASN A 93 -9.99 11.37 15.37
CA ASN A 93 -8.75 12.14 15.42
C ASN A 93 -8.39 12.64 14.02
N PRO A 94 -7.80 13.84 13.89
CA PRO A 94 -7.28 14.34 12.62
C PRO A 94 -5.91 13.70 12.28
N LEU A 95 -5.82 12.37 12.35
CA LEU A 95 -4.58 11.61 12.15
C LEU A 95 -4.22 11.60 10.66
N LEU A 96 -3.14 12.27 10.31
CA LEU A 96 -2.68 12.37 8.91
C LEU A 96 -1.56 11.39 8.59
N THR A 97 -0.74 11.03 9.59
CA THR A 97 0.49 10.25 9.39
C THR A 97 0.63 9.13 10.41
N ILE A 98 0.90 7.92 9.93
CA ILE A 98 1.40 6.79 10.74
C ILE A 98 2.89 6.66 10.46
N ARG A 99 3.72 6.88 11.48
CA ARG A 99 5.19 6.82 11.32
C ARG A 99 5.74 5.42 11.40
N SER A 100 6.98 5.25 10.94
CA SER A 100 7.72 3.99 11.07
C SER A 100 7.71 3.47 12.51
N HIS A 101 7.43 2.17 12.67
CA HIS A 101 7.36 1.48 13.97
C HIS A 101 6.31 2.04 14.95
N ALA A 102 5.28 2.77 14.47
CA ALA A 102 4.26 3.39 15.34
C ALA A 102 3.61 2.39 16.30
N PHE A 103 3.39 1.16 15.83
CA PHE A 103 2.72 0.08 16.56
C PHE A 103 3.68 -0.98 17.11
N ALA A 104 4.99 -0.71 17.10
CA ALA A 104 6.00 -1.67 17.55
C ALA A 104 5.80 -2.05 19.03
N GLY A 105 5.81 -3.37 19.29
CA GLY A 105 5.63 -3.95 20.63
C GLY A 105 4.19 -4.35 20.95
N LEU A 106 3.25 -4.10 20.03
CA LEU A 106 1.91 -4.65 20.08
C LEU A 106 1.91 -6.05 19.46
N THR A 107 1.71 -7.08 20.28
CA THR A 107 1.85 -8.48 19.84
C THR A 107 0.53 -9.26 19.83
N ASN A 108 -0.59 -8.65 20.23
CA ASN A 108 -1.87 -9.36 20.35
C ASN A 108 -3.10 -8.44 20.17
N VAL A 109 -3.14 -7.69 19.07
CA VAL A 109 -4.20 -6.71 18.80
C VAL A 109 -5.30 -7.37 17.98
N ASN A 110 -6.50 -7.55 18.53
CA ASN A 110 -7.62 -8.02 17.73
C ASN A 110 -8.21 -6.89 16.87
N ASN A 111 -8.30 -5.69 17.43
CA ASN A 111 -8.96 -4.55 16.78
C ASN A 111 -8.12 -3.28 16.90
N LEU A 112 -7.64 -2.80 15.76
CA LEU A 112 -6.99 -1.49 15.62
C LEU A 112 -7.89 -0.60 14.75
N ILE A 113 -8.57 0.35 15.38
CA ILE A 113 -9.56 1.19 14.72
C ILE A 113 -8.95 2.57 14.45
N PHE A 114 -8.69 2.85 13.18
CA PHE A 114 -8.19 4.14 12.70
C PHE A 114 -9.31 5.16 12.47
N PRO A 115 -8.99 6.47 12.50
CA PRO A 115 -9.86 7.49 11.93
C PRO A 115 -9.76 7.51 10.39
N SER A 116 -10.69 8.22 9.74
CA SER A 116 -10.62 8.54 8.32
C SER A 116 -9.57 9.63 8.03
N GLY A 117 -9.13 9.72 6.77
CA GLY A 117 -8.32 10.83 6.27
C GLY A 117 -6.81 10.70 6.52
N ILE A 118 -6.32 9.49 6.81
CA ILE A 118 -4.87 9.21 6.82
C ILE A 118 -4.34 9.44 5.40
N ARG A 119 -3.24 10.18 5.30
CA ARG A 119 -2.61 10.54 4.02
C ARG A 119 -1.26 9.88 3.80
N ILE A 120 -0.57 9.56 4.88
CA ILE A 120 0.78 9.01 4.83
C ILE A 120 0.88 7.83 5.78
N ILE A 121 1.26 6.68 5.24
CA ILE A 121 1.75 5.53 6.01
C ILE A 121 3.22 5.40 5.61
N GLU A 122 4.11 5.68 6.55
CA GLU A 122 5.56 5.59 6.30
C GLU A 122 6.01 4.14 6.14
N GLU A 123 7.19 3.96 5.54
CA GLU A 123 7.87 2.67 5.47
C GLU A 123 7.95 2.01 6.86
N ASN A 124 7.68 0.71 6.96
CA ASN A 124 7.74 -0.04 8.21
C ASN A 124 6.81 0.48 9.33
N ALA A 125 5.72 1.18 8.99
CA ALA A 125 4.76 1.69 9.97
C ALA A 125 4.17 0.61 10.91
N PHE A 126 3.98 -0.61 10.38
CA PHE A 126 3.47 -1.76 11.13
C PHE A 126 4.56 -2.73 11.60
N ASP A 127 5.84 -2.38 11.47
CA ASP A 127 6.90 -3.25 11.93
C ASP A 127 6.87 -3.43 13.46
N GLY A 128 6.95 -4.69 13.89
CA GLY A 128 6.74 -5.10 15.28
C GLY A 128 5.28 -5.28 15.71
N LEU A 129 4.31 -5.16 14.80
CA LEU A 129 2.90 -5.51 15.00
C LEU A 129 2.64 -6.96 14.53
N GLN A 130 2.88 -7.92 15.42
CA GLN A 130 2.98 -9.34 15.00
C GLN A 130 1.63 -10.01 14.74
N TYR A 131 0.69 -9.90 15.68
CA TYR A 131 -0.62 -10.54 15.59
C TYR A 131 -1.70 -9.47 15.50
N VAL A 132 -2.44 -9.51 14.39
CA VAL A 132 -3.60 -8.67 14.17
C VAL A 132 -4.81 -9.51 13.78
N GLY A 133 -5.89 -9.44 14.56
CA GLY A 133 -7.16 -10.05 14.17
C GLY A 133 -7.68 -9.41 12.88
N GLN A 134 -8.03 -8.13 12.97
CA GLN A 134 -8.49 -7.36 11.82
C GLN A 134 -7.75 -6.02 11.72
N LEU A 135 -7.15 -5.78 10.56
CA LEU A 135 -6.60 -4.48 10.17
C LEU A 135 -7.53 -3.83 9.14
N LYS A 136 -8.25 -2.79 9.55
CA LYS A 136 -9.17 -2.05 8.67
C LYS A 136 -8.61 -0.66 8.39
N LEU A 137 -8.24 -0.45 7.13
CA LEU A 137 -7.78 0.80 6.57
C LEU A 137 -8.87 1.30 5.61
N SER A 138 -9.58 2.36 5.99
CA SER A 138 -10.75 2.82 5.24
C SER A 138 -10.81 4.33 5.18
N TYR A 139 -11.35 4.86 4.09
CA TYR A 139 -11.48 6.32 3.88
C TYR A 139 -10.14 7.04 4.01
N MET A 140 -9.08 6.45 3.45
CA MET A 140 -7.76 7.05 3.38
C MET A 140 -7.60 7.84 2.08
N ASP A 141 -6.68 8.80 2.12
CA ASP A 141 -6.34 9.73 1.04
C ASP A 141 -4.83 9.65 0.79
N LEU A 142 -4.36 8.44 0.44
CA LEU A 142 -2.93 8.14 0.32
C LEU A 142 -2.38 8.63 -1.01
N SER A 143 -1.18 9.21 -0.98
CA SER A 143 -0.43 9.47 -2.22
C SER A 143 0.13 8.20 -2.88
N GLY A 144 0.15 7.09 -2.14
CA GLY A 144 0.75 5.83 -2.57
C GLY A 144 0.90 4.83 -1.43
N LEU A 145 0.80 3.54 -1.74
CA LEU A 145 1.29 2.47 -0.87
C LEU A 145 2.79 2.31 -1.13
N GLN A 146 3.60 2.81 -0.19
CA GLN A 146 5.06 2.80 -0.29
C GLN A 146 5.64 1.39 -0.10
N ALA A 147 6.89 1.19 -0.52
CA ALA A 147 7.62 -0.04 -0.20
C ALA A 147 7.54 -0.36 1.30
N ASN A 148 7.46 -1.64 1.66
CA ASN A 148 7.44 -2.11 3.05
C ASN A 148 6.32 -1.50 3.93
N THR A 149 5.23 -0.98 3.33
CA THR A 149 4.09 -0.43 4.09
C THR A 149 3.56 -1.46 5.09
N PHE A 150 3.39 -2.71 4.67
CA PHE A 150 2.85 -3.81 5.49
C PHE A 150 3.92 -4.70 6.13
N TYR A 151 5.18 -4.29 6.10
CA TYR A 151 6.28 -5.08 6.64
C TYR A 151 6.11 -5.33 8.15
N GLY A 152 6.41 -6.56 8.59
CA GLY A 152 6.37 -6.97 9.99
C GLY A 152 5.01 -7.51 10.48
N LEU A 153 3.95 -7.34 9.68
CA LEU A 153 2.66 -8.01 9.89
C LEU A 153 2.81 -9.51 9.64
N SER A 154 3.03 -10.31 10.69
CA SER A 154 3.41 -11.72 10.54
C SER A 154 2.26 -12.71 10.66
N HIS A 155 1.17 -12.30 11.31
CA HIS A 155 -0.06 -13.08 11.48
C HIS A 155 -1.27 -12.15 11.45
N VAL A 156 -1.96 -12.11 10.31
CA VAL A 156 -3.15 -11.26 10.15
C VAL A 156 -4.34 -12.08 9.70
N HIS A 157 -5.40 -12.14 10.48
CA HIS A 157 -6.59 -12.89 10.04
C HIS A 157 -7.28 -12.18 8.86
N SER A 158 -7.46 -10.86 8.92
CA SER A 158 -8.01 -10.10 7.79
C SER A 158 -7.47 -8.69 7.67
N ILE A 159 -7.08 -8.32 6.44
CA ILE A 159 -6.78 -6.95 6.05
C ILE A 159 -7.93 -6.45 5.15
N TYR A 160 -8.45 -5.27 5.47
CA TYR A 160 -9.44 -4.55 4.66
C TYR A 160 -8.87 -3.20 4.29
N ILE A 161 -8.60 -3.00 3.00
CA ILE A 161 -8.25 -1.71 2.41
C ILE A 161 -9.45 -1.32 1.55
N GLN A 162 -10.23 -0.34 1.97
CA GLN A 162 -11.48 -0.02 1.26
C GLN A 162 -11.87 1.44 1.25
N GLU A 163 -12.66 1.83 0.25
CA GLU A 163 -13.24 3.17 0.13
C GLU A 163 -12.16 4.26 0.25
N SER A 164 -10.99 4.04 -0.35
CA SER A 164 -9.80 4.90 -0.20
C SER A 164 -9.21 5.28 -1.54
N ASP A 165 -8.48 6.39 -1.57
CA ASP A 165 -7.50 6.67 -2.61
C ASP A 165 -6.17 6.05 -2.17
N LEU A 166 -5.66 5.08 -2.93
CA LEU A 166 -4.40 4.40 -2.63
C LEU A 166 -3.22 5.02 -3.38
N GLY A 167 -3.47 5.94 -4.32
CA GLY A 167 -2.46 6.48 -5.22
C GLY A 167 -1.72 5.37 -5.96
N VAL A 168 -0.39 5.44 -5.98
CA VAL A 168 0.47 4.44 -6.63
C VAL A 168 0.74 3.27 -5.69
N VAL A 169 0.45 2.04 -6.14
CA VAL A 169 0.93 0.81 -5.47
C VAL A 169 2.37 0.59 -5.89
N GLN A 170 3.31 0.98 -5.03
CA GLN A 170 4.75 0.89 -5.31
C GLN A 170 5.26 -0.55 -5.22
N ARG A 171 6.48 -0.73 -5.75
CA ARG A 171 7.23 -1.98 -5.59
C ARG A 171 7.38 -2.34 -4.11
N ASP A 172 7.21 -3.62 -3.83
CA ASP A 172 7.45 -4.21 -2.52
C ASP A 172 6.55 -3.64 -1.39
N ALA A 173 5.40 -3.02 -1.75
CA ALA A 173 4.46 -2.48 -0.77
C ALA A 173 3.93 -3.54 0.23
N PHE A 174 3.83 -4.79 -0.23
CA PHE A 174 3.39 -5.95 0.54
C PHE A 174 4.56 -6.86 0.99
N ALA A 175 5.81 -6.41 0.87
CA ALA A 175 6.95 -7.18 1.32
C ALA A 175 6.94 -7.36 2.85
N GLY A 176 7.33 -8.54 3.32
CA GLY A 176 7.37 -8.88 4.74
C GLY A 176 6.00 -9.12 5.40
N LEU A 177 4.90 -9.01 4.65
CA LEU A 177 3.58 -9.46 5.09
C LEU A 177 3.56 -10.99 5.12
N ALA A 178 3.09 -11.63 6.20
CA ALA A 178 3.01 -13.09 6.29
C ALA A 178 1.73 -13.56 7.00
N HIS A 179 1.34 -14.80 6.71
CA HIS A 179 0.16 -15.50 7.25
C HIS A 179 -1.10 -14.64 7.26
N VAL A 180 -1.61 -14.37 6.06
CA VAL A 180 -2.82 -13.57 5.88
C VAL A 180 -3.99 -14.47 5.52
N GLY A 181 -5.05 -14.49 6.33
CA GLY A 181 -6.28 -15.18 5.93
C GLY A 181 -6.92 -14.49 4.72
N TYR A 182 -7.42 -13.28 4.94
CA TYR A 182 -8.15 -12.53 3.93
C TYR A 182 -7.46 -11.20 3.63
N LEU A 183 -7.03 -11.00 2.38
CA LEU A 183 -6.61 -9.69 1.88
C LEU A 183 -7.74 -9.13 1.01
N ASN A 184 -8.39 -8.07 1.48
CA ASN A 184 -9.51 -7.43 0.80
C ASN A 184 -9.09 -6.02 0.38
N ILE A 185 -9.06 -5.78 -0.94
CA ILE A 185 -8.81 -4.48 -1.56
C ILE A 185 -10.10 -4.14 -2.32
N LEU A 186 -10.94 -3.30 -1.72
CA LEU A 186 -12.33 -3.10 -2.13
C LEU A 186 -12.63 -1.63 -2.41
N ASN A 187 -13.25 -1.30 -3.54
CA ASN A 187 -13.75 0.05 -3.81
C ASN A 187 -12.68 1.15 -3.63
N ASN A 188 -11.45 0.89 -4.07
CA ASN A 188 -10.39 1.89 -4.00
C ASN A 188 -10.11 2.52 -5.37
N LYS A 189 -9.63 3.75 -5.34
CA LYS A 189 -8.96 4.37 -6.48
C LYS A 189 -7.47 4.00 -6.45
N VAL A 190 -6.96 3.51 -7.57
CA VAL A 190 -5.55 3.15 -7.76
C VAL A 190 -5.05 3.90 -8.98
N ASP A 191 -4.10 4.82 -8.78
CA ASP A 191 -3.56 5.61 -9.88
C ASP A 191 -2.70 4.75 -10.81
N LEU A 192 -1.82 3.92 -10.23
CA LEU A 192 -0.94 3.02 -10.97
C LEU A 192 -0.57 1.80 -10.11
N ILE A 193 -0.58 0.62 -10.71
CA ILE A 193 0.04 -0.58 -10.13
C ILE A 193 1.47 -0.69 -10.65
N GLN A 194 2.45 -0.16 -9.91
CA GLN A 194 3.85 -0.29 -10.30
C GLN A 194 4.30 -1.76 -10.20
N ARG A 195 3.90 -2.43 -9.12
CA ARG A 195 4.07 -3.86 -8.91
C ARG A 195 3.17 -4.37 -7.79
N LEU A 196 2.49 -5.47 -8.03
CA LEU A 196 1.70 -6.19 -7.04
C LEU A 196 2.20 -7.65 -7.00
N HIS A 197 3.16 -7.91 -6.12
CA HIS A 197 3.65 -9.27 -5.88
C HIS A 197 3.12 -9.76 -4.54
N LEU A 198 2.28 -10.78 -4.62
CA LEU A 198 1.78 -11.56 -3.49
C LEU A 198 2.30 -12.98 -3.68
N ARG A 199 3.35 -13.32 -2.96
CA ARG A 199 4.10 -14.57 -3.11
C ARG A 199 3.67 -15.59 -2.05
N SER A 200 4.10 -16.83 -2.24
CA SER A 200 3.80 -17.95 -1.33
C SER A 200 4.23 -17.69 0.12
N GLU A 201 5.29 -16.92 0.38
CA GLU A 201 5.69 -16.52 1.74
C GLU A 201 4.66 -15.61 2.44
N ASN A 202 3.78 -14.94 1.69
CA ASN A 202 2.70 -14.16 2.29
C ASN A 202 1.60 -15.06 2.89
N CYS A 203 1.53 -16.34 2.49
CA CYS A 203 0.55 -17.31 2.95
C CYS A 203 -0.90 -16.79 2.87
N ILE A 204 -1.26 -16.12 1.78
CA ILE A 204 -2.59 -15.52 1.60
C ILE A 204 -3.62 -16.60 1.21
N GLU A 205 -4.61 -16.84 2.08
CA GLU A 205 -5.69 -17.79 1.80
C GLU A 205 -6.66 -17.26 0.74
N LYS A 206 -7.09 -16.00 0.86
CA LYS A 206 -8.01 -15.39 -0.11
C LYS A 206 -7.69 -13.92 -0.39
N LEU A 207 -7.48 -13.60 -1.66
CA LEU A 207 -7.45 -12.23 -2.18
C LEU A 207 -8.81 -11.86 -2.79
N ARG A 208 -9.37 -10.74 -2.35
CA ARG A 208 -10.50 -10.06 -3.00
C ARG A 208 -10.04 -8.71 -3.50
N PHE A 209 -10.07 -8.52 -4.81
CA PHE A 209 -9.75 -7.26 -5.48
C PHE A 209 -11.00 -6.79 -6.20
N HIS A 210 -11.92 -6.13 -5.48
CA HIS A 210 -13.28 -5.86 -5.98
C HIS A 210 -13.56 -4.37 -6.09
N GLY A 211 -14.31 -3.94 -7.10
CA GLY A 211 -14.79 -2.56 -7.17
C GLY A 211 -13.71 -1.49 -7.33
N ASN A 212 -12.45 -1.88 -7.59
CA ASN A 212 -11.36 -0.90 -7.67
C ASN A 212 -11.34 -0.21 -9.03
N HIS A 213 -10.96 1.06 -9.03
CA HIS A 213 -10.78 1.87 -10.22
C HIS A 213 -9.29 2.05 -10.47
N VAL A 214 -8.74 1.25 -11.39
CA VAL A 214 -7.32 1.28 -11.75
C VAL A 214 -7.15 2.19 -12.95
N LEU A 215 -6.56 3.37 -12.75
CA LEU A 215 -6.38 4.38 -13.81
C LEU A 215 -5.28 4.00 -14.80
N GLU A 216 -4.15 3.50 -14.30
CA GLU A 216 -3.07 2.96 -15.12
C GLU A 216 -2.78 1.49 -14.73
N ALA A 217 -2.78 0.63 -15.75
CA ALA A 217 -2.45 -0.78 -15.60
C ALA A 217 -0.96 -0.98 -15.28
N PRO A 218 -0.56 -2.15 -14.77
CA PRO A 218 0.86 -2.51 -14.70
C PRO A 218 1.54 -2.38 -16.07
N ARG A 219 2.79 -1.90 -16.07
CA ARG A 219 3.58 -1.71 -17.31
C ARG A 219 3.86 -3.02 -18.04
N GLN A 220 3.94 -4.11 -17.30
CA GLN A 220 4.15 -5.46 -17.82
C GLN A 220 3.28 -6.44 -17.03
N ALA A 221 2.77 -7.49 -17.68
CA ALA A 221 1.98 -8.53 -17.01
C ALA A 221 2.69 -9.14 -15.79
N LYS A 222 4.02 -9.28 -15.83
CA LYS A 222 4.85 -9.82 -14.74
C LYS A 222 4.97 -8.92 -13.50
N ASP A 223 4.53 -7.67 -13.59
CA ASP A 223 4.47 -6.79 -12.42
C ASP A 223 3.30 -7.18 -11.50
N VAL A 224 2.40 -8.06 -11.94
CA VAL A 224 1.36 -8.66 -11.09
C VAL A 224 1.60 -10.17 -10.99
N VAL A 225 1.99 -10.62 -9.80
CA VAL A 225 2.24 -12.04 -9.47
C VAL A 225 1.45 -12.38 -8.22
N LEU A 226 0.53 -13.35 -8.32
CA LEU A 226 -0.45 -13.66 -7.27
C LEU A 226 -0.44 -15.16 -6.94
N GLU A 227 0.52 -15.57 -6.11
CA GLU A 227 0.66 -16.92 -5.54
C GLU A 227 -0.25 -17.10 -4.31
N VAL A 228 -1.55 -16.88 -4.49
CA VAL A 228 -2.58 -16.98 -3.45
C VAL A 228 -3.46 -18.22 -3.66
N ASN A 229 -4.03 -18.78 -2.58
CA ASN A 229 -4.85 -20.00 -2.70
C ASN A 229 -6.12 -19.73 -3.53
N ALA A 230 -6.83 -18.64 -3.21
CA ALA A 230 -8.00 -18.19 -3.95
C ALA A 230 -7.93 -16.69 -4.27
N ILE A 231 -8.23 -16.34 -5.52
CA ILE A 231 -8.35 -14.95 -5.97
C ILE A 231 -9.74 -14.71 -6.55
N SER A 232 -10.27 -13.52 -6.28
CA SER A 232 -11.46 -12.99 -6.95
C SER A 232 -11.21 -11.53 -7.31
N ALA A 233 -11.23 -11.24 -8.62
CA ALA A 233 -11.07 -9.89 -9.18
C ALA A 233 -12.28 -9.56 -10.05
N ILE A 234 -13.23 -8.82 -9.50
CA ILE A 234 -14.56 -8.57 -10.08
C ILE A 234 -14.96 -7.12 -9.82
N ASP A 235 -15.88 -6.61 -10.63
CA ASP A 235 -16.43 -5.25 -10.56
C ASP A 235 -15.36 -4.15 -10.58
N ASN A 236 -14.14 -4.46 -11.05
CA ASN A 236 -13.10 -3.45 -11.19
C ASN A 236 -13.24 -2.73 -12.53
N HIS A 237 -12.70 -1.52 -12.56
CA HIS A 237 -12.57 -0.72 -13.76
C HIS A 237 -11.10 -0.64 -14.15
N PHE A 238 -10.75 -1.15 -15.33
CA PHE A 238 -9.39 -1.18 -15.87
C PHE A 238 -9.29 -0.42 -17.19
N PRO A 239 -8.10 0.01 -17.62
CA PRO A 239 -7.90 0.56 -18.96
C PRO A 239 -8.18 -0.50 -20.04
N CYS A 240 -8.98 -0.14 -21.04
CA CYS A 240 -9.33 -0.99 -22.20
C CYS A 240 -8.69 -0.48 -23.50
N ASP A 241 -7.62 0.31 -23.39
CA ASP A 241 -6.73 0.68 -24.50
C ASP A 241 -5.59 -0.35 -24.62
N CYS A 242 -4.44 0.06 -25.17
CA CYS A 242 -3.28 -0.79 -25.34
C CYS A 242 -2.78 -1.45 -24.04
N GLN A 243 -3.08 -0.86 -22.88
CA GLN A 243 -2.68 -1.35 -21.57
C GLN A 243 -3.46 -2.60 -21.11
N ALA A 244 -4.62 -2.85 -21.71
CA ALA A 244 -5.49 -3.97 -21.33
C ALA A 244 -4.78 -5.32 -21.42
N HIS A 245 -3.89 -5.48 -22.41
CA HIS A 245 -3.07 -6.69 -22.59
C HIS A 245 -2.26 -7.03 -21.34
N ASN A 246 -1.69 -6.03 -20.65
CA ASN A 246 -0.92 -6.25 -19.44
C ASN A 246 -1.80 -6.78 -18.29
N VAL A 247 -3.06 -6.38 -18.23
CA VAL A 247 -4.01 -6.88 -17.23
C VAL A 247 -4.48 -8.29 -17.60
N LEU A 248 -4.87 -8.51 -18.85
CA LEU A 248 -5.42 -9.78 -19.35
C LEU A 248 -4.39 -10.92 -19.35
N GLU A 249 -3.11 -10.59 -19.52
CA GLU A 249 -2.00 -11.56 -19.46
C GLU A 249 -1.46 -11.76 -18.04
N SER A 250 -1.87 -10.92 -17.08
CA SER A 250 -1.44 -11.05 -15.69
C SER A 250 -2.24 -12.09 -14.90
N ASP A 251 -1.79 -12.36 -13.68
CA ASP A 251 -2.46 -13.29 -12.76
C ASP A 251 -3.88 -12.87 -12.35
N PHE A 252 -4.30 -11.63 -12.61
CA PHE A 252 -5.70 -11.23 -12.45
C PHE A 252 -6.65 -12.05 -13.34
N ALA A 253 -6.28 -12.25 -14.60
CA ALA A 253 -7.12 -12.87 -15.62
C ALA A 253 -6.62 -14.27 -16.05
N ARG A 254 -5.39 -14.65 -15.67
CA ARG A 254 -4.70 -15.88 -16.10
C ARG A 254 -5.55 -17.16 -16.00
N ARG A 255 -6.37 -17.30 -14.96
CA ARG A 255 -7.17 -18.52 -14.75
C ARG A 255 -8.37 -18.61 -15.69
N ASN A 256 -9.03 -17.50 -16.00
CA ASN A 256 -10.21 -17.46 -16.87
C ASN A 256 -10.43 -16.03 -17.40
N SER A 257 -9.77 -15.70 -18.52
CA SER A 257 -9.83 -14.36 -19.11
C SER A 257 -11.23 -13.97 -19.60
N VAL A 258 -12.00 -14.93 -20.13
CA VAL A 258 -13.36 -14.67 -20.63
C VAL A 258 -14.28 -14.25 -19.49
N GLU A 259 -14.25 -14.98 -18.37
CA GLU A 259 -15.04 -14.64 -17.19
C GLU A 259 -14.54 -13.34 -16.54
N PHE A 260 -13.23 -13.13 -16.50
CA PHE A 260 -12.64 -11.88 -16.01
C PHE A 260 -13.18 -10.67 -16.78
N GLN A 261 -13.21 -10.74 -18.12
CA GLN A 261 -13.70 -9.65 -18.96
C GLN A 261 -15.21 -9.39 -18.80
N ARG A 262 -16.01 -10.42 -18.51
CA ARG A 262 -17.45 -10.28 -18.25
C ARG A 262 -17.76 -9.63 -16.91
N ARG A 263 -16.88 -9.83 -15.94
CA ARG A 263 -17.06 -9.38 -14.56
C ARG A 263 -16.30 -8.10 -14.22
N ASN A 264 -15.60 -7.49 -15.18
CA ASN A 264 -14.89 -6.23 -14.99
C ASN A 264 -15.26 -5.27 -16.13
N TYR A 265 -14.97 -3.99 -15.92
CA TYR A 265 -15.42 -2.89 -16.74
C TYR A 265 -14.22 -2.07 -17.24
N CYS A 266 -14.45 -1.28 -18.28
CA CYS A 266 -13.46 -0.36 -18.82
C CYS A 266 -13.55 1.00 -18.12
N ILE A 267 -12.41 1.64 -17.87
CA ILE A 267 -12.32 3.03 -17.38
C ILE A 267 -11.87 4.01 -18.47
N SER A 268 -11.11 3.50 -19.44
CA SER A 268 -10.60 4.20 -20.61
C SER A 268 -10.62 3.26 -21.82
N PRO A 269 -10.60 3.79 -23.06
CA PRO A 269 -10.87 5.19 -23.40
C PRO A 269 -12.35 5.54 -23.20
N PHE A 270 -12.74 6.80 -23.46
CA PHE A 270 -14.07 7.32 -23.15
C PHE A 270 -15.21 6.51 -23.81
N GLU A 271 -14.97 5.95 -25.00
CA GLU A 271 -15.93 5.17 -25.78
C GLU A 271 -16.37 3.88 -25.07
N TYR A 272 -15.49 3.33 -24.23
CA TYR A 272 -15.73 2.11 -23.47
C TYR A 272 -15.95 2.34 -21.98
N ASN A 273 -15.77 3.56 -21.48
CA ASN A 273 -15.91 3.86 -20.05
C ASN A 273 -17.25 3.36 -19.47
N GLY A 274 -17.17 2.57 -18.39
CA GLY A 274 -18.29 1.93 -17.71
C GLY A 274 -18.88 0.71 -18.42
N LYS A 275 -18.44 0.36 -19.64
CA LYS A 275 -18.89 -0.85 -20.34
C LYS A 275 -18.12 -2.08 -19.84
N PRO A 276 -18.74 -3.27 -19.84
CA PRO A 276 -18.03 -4.52 -19.55
C PRO A 276 -16.85 -4.73 -20.51
N MET A 277 -15.72 -5.25 -20.04
CA MET A 277 -14.53 -5.43 -20.89
C MET A 277 -14.79 -6.38 -22.06
N ASN A 278 -15.68 -7.36 -21.90
CA ASN A 278 -15.97 -8.35 -22.93
C ASN A 278 -16.71 -7.79 -24.17
N VAL A 279 -17.05 -6.50 -24.19
CA VAL A 279 -17.58 -5.85 -25.41
C VAL A 279 -16.46 -5.34 -26.32
N VAL A 280 -15.22 -5.29 -25.82
CA VAL A 280 -14.05 -4.84 -26.57
C VAL A 280 -13.40 -6.04 -27.25
N ASP A 281 -13.14 -5.91 -28.56
CA ASP A 281 -12.33 -6.87 -29.28
C ASP A 281 -10.85 -6.55 -29.09
N PHE A 282 -10.24 -7.18 -28.08
CA PHE A 282 -8.83 -6.96 -27.73
C PHE A 282 -7.84 -7.49 -28.79
N GLU A 283 -8.27 -8.28 -29.78
CA GLU A 283 -7.41 -8.68 -30.89
C GLU A 283 -7.15 -7.52 -31.87
N LEU A 284 -8.08 -6.56 -31.95
CA LEU A 284 -7.97 -5.35 -32.76
C LEU A 284 -7.26 -4.20 -32.04
N VAL A 285 -7.10 -4.30 -30.72
CA VAL A 285 -6.39 -3.30 -29.90
C VAL A 285 -4.90 -3.61 -29.93
N ALA A 286 -4.09 -2.72 -30.52
CA ALA A 286 -2.64 -2.87 -30.56
C ALA A 286 -2.02 -2.85 -29.14
N ARG A 287 -0.93 -3.59 -28.93
CA ARG A 287 -0.18 -3.56 -27.66
C ARG A 287 0.59 -2.25 -27.55
N CYS A 288 0.80 -1.75 -26.32
CA CYS A 288 1.47 -0.46 -26.14
C CYS A 288 2.92 -0.43 -26.69
N HIS A 289 3.59 -1.58 -26.78
CA HIS A 289 4.94 -1.66 -27.34
C HIS A 289 4.97 -1.54 -28.88
N ASP A 290 3.88 -1.90 -29.55
CA ASP A 290 3.79 -1.83 -31.03
C ASP A 290 3.57 -0.38 -31.51
N ASN A 291 2.92 0.45 -30.69
CA ASN A 291 2.70 1.87 -30.97
C ASN A 291 4.00 2.69 -31.03
N VAL A 292 5.05 2.28 -30.33
CA VAL A 292 6.36 2.95 -30.37
C VAL A 292 7.03 2.80 -31.74
N ILE A 293 6.70 1.74 -32.48
CA ILE A 293 7.25 1.51 -33.83
C ILE A 293 6.45 2.30 -34.87
N GLN A 294 5.13 2.44 -34.70
CA GLN A 294 4.29 3.21 -35.63
C GLN A 294 4.53 4.72 -35.58
N ASP A 295 4.76 5.31 -34.40
CA ASP A 295 5.06 6.75 -34.29
C ASP A 295 6.42 7.13 -34.91
N ASN A 296 7.35 6.17 -35.04
CA ASN A 296 8.63 6.37 -35.73
C ASN A 296 8.54 6.20 -37.25
N LEU A 297 7.45 5.61 -37.77
CA LEU A 297 7.20 5.44 -39.21
C LEU A 297 6.31 6.55 -39.80
N GLY A 298 5.65 7.34 -38.96
CA GLY A 298 4.77 8.45 -39.37
C GLY A 298 5.47 9.79 -39.67
N SER A 299 6.77 9.93 -39.40
CA SER A 299 7.55 11.17 -39.68
C SER A 299 8.32 11.13 -41.01
N GLY A 300 7.73 10.51 -42.04
CA GLY A 300 8.25 10.54 -43.42
C GLY A 300 7.66 11.70 -44.23
N VAL A 301 8.14 12.93 -43.99
CA VAL A 301 7.80 14.07 -44.86
C VAL A 301 8.67 14.02 -46.11
N VAL A 302 8.00 14.04 -47.26
CA VAL A 302 8.52 14.19 -48.62
C VAL A 302 9.34 15.47 -48.76
N GLY A 303 10.58 15.36 -49.26
CA GLY A 303 11.40 16.49 -49.68
C GLY A 303 12.46 16.04 -50.69
N LEU A 304 12.28 16.45 -51.95
CA LEU A 304 13.24 16.26 -53.04
C LEU A 304 14.58 16.96 -52.75
N SER A 305 15.63 16.45 -53.42
CA SER A 305 16.89 17.12 -53.78
C SER A 305 18.00 17.18 -52.72
N SER A 306 19.00 16.29 -52.86
CA SER A 306 20.27 16.69 -53.49
C SER A 306 21.14 15.46 -53.78
N CYS A 307 21.54 15.30 -55.04
CA CYS A 307 22.73 14.56 -55.40
C CYS A 307 23.93 15.20 -54.70
N VAL A 308 24.84 14.37 -54.20
CA VAL A 308 26.31 14.53 -54.07
C VAL A 308 26.74 13.93 -52.73
N SER A 309 27.49 12.83 -52.84
CA SER A 309 28.53 12.34 -51.90
C SER A 309 28.46 10.84 -51.59
N ALA A 310 28.33 10.00 -52.63
CA ALA A 310 28.75 8.61 -52.57
C ALA A 310 30.03 8.46 -53.39
N LEU A 311 31.18 8.84 -52.82
CA LEU A 311 32.52 8.52 -53.38
C LEU A 311 33.69 8.68 -52.38
N PHE A 312 33.44 8.85 -51.08
CA PHE A 312 34.51 9.14 -50.10
C PHE A 312 34.54 8.20 -48.90
N THR A 313 34.32 6.89 -49.09
CA THR A 313 34.52 5.89 -48.02
C THR A 313 35.00 4.53 -48.54
N LEU A 314 35.76 4.50 -49.65
CA LEU A 314 36.42 3.27 -50.15
C LEU A 314 37.92 3.45 -50.42
N MET A 315 38.53 4.52 -49.91
CA MET A 315 39.97 4.82 -50.09
C MET A 315 40.72 5.01 -48.76
N LEU A 316 40.33 4.28 -47.70
CA LEU A 316 41.03 4.31 -46.40
C LEU A 316 41.27 2.92 -45.76
N MET A 317 40.94 1.83 -46.47
CA MET A 317 41.34 0.46 -46.06
C MET A 317 42.36 -0.20 -47.00
N ALA A 318 42.92 0.54 -47.97
CA ALA A 318 43.94 0.03 -48.89
C ALA A 318 45.37 0.52 -48.59
N LEU A 319 45.57 1.31 -47.52
CA LEU A 319 46.87 1.89 -47.14
C LEU A 319 47.45 1.34 -45.82
N TRP A 320 46.83 0.29 -45.26
CA TRP A 320 47.33 -0.39 -44.05
C TRP A 320 47.91 -1.79 -44.29
N PHE A 321 47.86 -2.30 -45.54
CA PHE A 321 48.40 -3.63 -45.89
C PHE A 321 49.57 -3.62 -46.89
N SER A 322 50.07 -2.45 -47.33
CA SER A 322 51.18 -2.37 -48.31
C SER A 322 52.48 -1.76 -47.75
N LEU A 323 52.69 -1.75 -46.44
CA LEU A 323 53.92 -1.24 -45.81
C LEU A 323 54.63 -2.25 -44.89
N ASN A 324 54.34 -3.55 -45.05
CA ASN A 324 55.03 -4.63 -44.31
C ASN A 324 55.66 -5.71 -45.20
N LEU A 325 55.93 -5.42 -46.48
CA LEU A 325 56.66 -6.32 -47.39
C LEU A 325 57.65 -5.53 -48.25
N LEU A 326 58.68 -4.99 -47.60
CA LEU A 326 60.00 -4.72 -48.17
C LEU A 326 61.05 -5.02 -47.09
N ARG A 327 61.15 -6.31 -46.76
CA ARG A 327 62.41 -7.00 -46.56
C ARG A 327 62.32 -8.36 -47.25
#